data_AF-A0A7S1U7W8-F1
#
_entry.id   AF-A0A7S1U7W8-F1
#
_cell.length_a   1.000
_cell.length_b   1.000
_cell.length_c   1.000
_cell.angle_alpha   90.00
_cell.angle_beta   90.00
_cell.angle_gamma   90.00
#
_symmetry.space_group_name_H-M   'P 1'
#
loop_
_entity.id
_entity.type
_entity.pdbx_description
1 polymer ?
#
loop_
_entity_poly.entity_id
_entity_poly.type
_entity_poly.pdbx_seq_one_letter_code
_entity_poly.pdbx_strand_id
1 'polypeptide(L)'
;EDPRESFRAMLYAVSATLDDSRTQVALDKWNALRSESGGEGLGFLEALGQVLDAIFQPYGADASGTSLAQVRSITGPSPGALNAADLLVMVEDESSNNQLPVFVACCDAPAAVIPTVFSVYVRRRRLPEPSEILFCTSATTAEELELLLRRFLGARRHRRADHIFCIADLHKLSYTQQCLLVDMLRSRLHEYGTDSASTLLLVAGKPRQLAVNALSSQAVEIPPLEPEELRRACEAAFRLYGADTRAVASVINGGGKTQHIQAQVAARQARGEALAYAKVMLREPSSEASLVSALLGARRLSGDGRG
;
A
#
# COMPACT_ATOMS: atom_id res chain seq x y z
N GLU A 1 -6.44 -2.68 -25.23
CA GLU A 1 -7.08 -3.72 -24.38
C GLU A 1 -8.43 -3.18 -23.95
N ASP A 2 -9.49 -3.99 -23.96
CA ASP A 2 -10.81 -3.56 -23.47
C ASP A 2 -10.73 -3.35 -21.95
N PRO A 3 -10.96 -2.13 -21.42
CA PRO A 3 -10.95 -1.86 -19.99
C PRO A 3 -11.87 -2.80 -19.20
N ARG A 4 -12.90 -3.35 -19.85
CA ARG A 4 -13.87 -4.30 -19.28
C ARG A 4 -13.27 -5.67 -19.01
N GLU A 5 -12.31 -6.12 -19.82
CA GLU A 5 -11.59 -7.39 -19.58
C GLU A 5 -10.58 -7.25 -18.44
N SER A 6 -9.82 -6.14 -18.41
CA SER A 6 -8.90 -5.83 -17.31
C SER A 6 -9.65 -5.69 -15.98
N PHE A 7 -10.85 -5.11 -16.00
CA PHE A 7 -11.70 -4.99 -14.83
C PHE A 7 -12.28 -6.34 -14.37
N ARG A 8 -12.72 -7.20 -15.29
CA ARG A 8 -13.11 -8.57 -14.96
C ARG A 8 -11.95 -9.34 -14.34
N ALA A 9 -10.77 -9.27 -14.95
CA ALA A 9 -9.56 -9.91 -14.42
C ALA A 9 -9.19 -9.38 -13.02
N MET A 10 -9.38 -8.08 -12.77
CA MET A 10 -9.20 -7.48 -11.46
C MET A 10 -10.22 -8.01 -10.45
N LEU A 11 -11.51 -8.05 -10.78
CA LEU A 11 -12.55 -8.59 -9.90
C LEU A 11 -12.35 -10.08 -9.61
N TYR A 12 -11.92 -10.88 -10.59
CA TYR A 12 -11.57 -12.29 -10.39
C TYR A 12 -10.31 -12.47 -9.55
N ALA A 13 -9.31 -11.60 -9.69
CA ALA A 13 -8.13 -11.61 -8.84
C ALA A 13 -8.45 -11.21 -7.39
N VAL A 14 -9.38 -10.25 -7.23
CA VAL A 14 -9.89 -9.80 -5.93
C VAL A 14 -10.77 -10.88 -5.29
N SER A 15 -11.65 -11.54 -6.06
CA SER A 15 -12.51 -12.64 -5.59
C SER A 15 -11.70 -13.82 -5.07
N ALA A 16 -10.62 -14.19 -5.76
CA ALA A 16 -9.71 -15.26 -5.33
C ALA A 16 -9.00 -14.99 -3.99
N THR A 17 -9.10 -13.77 -3.45
CA THR A 17 -8.48 -13.34 -2.19
C THR A 17 -9.48 -12.86 -1.13
N LEU A 18 -10.77 -12.87 -1.45
CA LEU A 18 -11.86 -12.43 -0.59
C LEU A 18 -12.90 -13.55 -0.45
N ASP A 19 -13.80 -13.39 0.52
CA ASP A 19 -14.93 -14.29 0.72
C ASP A 19 -15.80 -14.38 -0.55
N ASP A 20 -15.87 -15.59 -1.14
CA ASP A 20 -16.57 -15.87 -2.40
C ASP A 20 -18.04 -15.42 -2.35
N SER A 21 -18.69 -15.55 -1.19
CA SER A 21 -20.09 -15.16 -0.99
C SER A 21 -20.30 -13.65 -1.17
N ARG A 22 -19.38 -12.82 -0.67
CA ARG A 22 -19.45 -11.35 -0.76
C ARG A 22 -19.21 -10.86 -2.17
N THR A 23 -18.26 -11.50 -2.85
CA THR A 23 -17.90 -11.13 -4.21
C THR A 23 -19.04 -11.47 -5.17
N GLN A 24 -19.76 -12.58 -4.92
CA GLN A 24 -20.93 -12.94 -5.71
C GLN A 24 -22.09 -11.95 -5.52
N VAL A 25 -22.42 -11.57 -4.28
CA VAL A 25 -23.48 -10.57 -4.01
C VAL A 25 -23.16 -9.21 -4.66
N ALA A 26 -21.89 -8.79 -4.59
CA ALA A 26 -21.44 -7.57 -5.22
C ALA A 26 -21.49 -7.65 -6.75
N LEU A 27 -21.16 -8.82 -7.32
CA LEU A 27 -21.25 -9.07 -8.76
C LEU A 27 -22.71 -9.08 -9.25
N ASP A 28 -23.63 -9.65 -8.47
CA ASP A 28 -25.06 -9.64 -8.79
C ASP A 28 -25.63 -8.22 -8.77
N LYS A 29 -25.26 -7.43 -7.75
CA LYS A 29 -25.60 -6.01 -7.68
C LYS A 29 -25.01 -5.21 -8.85
N TRP A 30 -23.77 -5.51 -9.23
CA TRP A 30 -23.12 -4.91 -10.39
C TRP A 30 -23.85 -5.21 -11.69
N ASN A 31 -24.23 -6.48 -11.91
CA ASN A 31 -24.93 -6.90 -13.11
C ASN A 31 -26.31 -6.22 -13.21
N ALA A 32 -27.00 -6.03 -12.08
CA ALA A 32 -28.26 -5.28 -12.02
C ALA A 32 -28.06 -3.80 -12.39
N LEU A 33 -27.15 -3.09 -11.69
CA LEU A 33 -26.87 -1.67 -11.94
C LEU A 33 -26.35 -1.40 -13.37
N ARG A 34 -25.59 -2.33 -13.93
CA ARG A 34 -25.10 -2.26 -15.31
C ARG A 34 -26.22 -2.31 -16.34
N SER A 35 -27.27 -3.09 -16.09
CA SER A 35 -28.42 -3.17 -17.00
C SER A 35 -29.22 -1.86 -17.03
N GLU A 36 -29.19 -1.09 -15.94
CA GLU A 36 -29.90 0.19 -15.81
C GLU A 36 -29.07 1.39 -16.31
N SER A 37 -27.75 1.36 -16.17
CA SER A 37 -26.87 2.53 -16.40
C SER A 37 -26.40 2.70 -17.86
N GLY A 38 -26.80 1.84 -18.80
CA GLY A 38 -26.39 1.92 -20.21
C GLY A 38 -24.92 1.60 -20.50
N GLY A 39 -24.11 1.29 -19.47
CA GLY A 39 -22.76 0.74 -19.59
C GLY A 39 -21.61 1.74 -19.79
N GLU A 40 -21.86 3.05 -19.87
CA GLU A 40 -20.84 4.10 -20.06
C GLU A 40 -21.22 5.41 -19.33
N GLY A 41 -20.23 6.20 -18.90
CA GLY A 41 -20.42 7.53 -18.31
C GLY A 41 -20.34 7.61 -16.76
N LEU A 42 -20.74 8.75 -16.19
CA LEU A 42 -20.60 9.06 -14.76
C LEU A 42 -21.39 8.07 -13.87
N GLY A 43 -22.62 7.73 -14.27
CA GLY A 43 -23.47 6.78 -13.54
C GLY A 43 -22.87 5.37 -13.45
N PHE A 44 -22.08 4.96 -14.45
CA PHE A 44 -21.33 3.71 -14.40
C PHE A 44 -20.23 3.75 -13.31
N LEU A 45 -19.50 4.86 -13.20
CA LEU A 45 -18.46 5.03 -12.18
C LEU A 45 -19.04 5.13 -10.77
N GLU A 46 -20.20 5.75 -10.62
CA GLU A 46 -20.94 5.78 -9.34
C GLU A 46 -21.42 4.39 -8.93
N ALA A 47 -22.06 3.65 -9.85
CA ALA A 47 -22.46 2.27 -9.62
C ALA A 47 -21.26 1.39 -9.27
N LEU A 48 -20.13 1.59 -9.96
CA LEU A 48 -18.89 0.88 -9.67
C LEU A 48 -18.36 1.22 -8.27
N GLY A 49 -18.34 2.50 -7.90
CA GLY A 49 -17.96 2.96 -6.57
C GLY A 49 -18.81 2.29 -5.48
N GLN A 50 -20.13 2.23 -5.67
CA GLN A 50 -21.04 1.56 -4.73
C GLN A 50 -20.78 0.06 -4.57
N VAL A 51 -20.42 -0.62 -5.66
CA VAL A 51 -20.08 -2.05 -5.62
C VAL A 51 -18.76 -2.27 -4.90
N LEU A 52 -17.74 -1.46 -5.19
CA LEU A 52 -16.46 -1.51 -4.50
C LEU A 52 -16.63 -1.21 -3.00
N ASP A 53 -17.41 -0.20 -2.64
CA ASP A 53 -17.74 0.10 -1.24
C ASP A 53 -18.46 -1.09 -0.58
N ALA A 54 -19.38 -1.78 -1.27
CA ALA A 54 -20.04 -2.96 -0.71
C ALA A 54 -19.08 -4.15 -0.49
N ILE A 55 -18.09 -4.35 -1.37
CA ILE A 55 -17.08 -5.40 -1.23
C ILE A 55 -16.12 -5.10 -0.07
N PHE A 56 -15.69 -3.84 0.04
CA PHE A 56 -14.61 -3.43 0.93
C PHE A 56 -15.06 -2.80 2.25
N GLN A 57 -16.35 -2.48 2.43
CA GLN A 57 -16.88 -2.09 3.74
C GLN A 57 -16.92 -3.31 4.67
N PRO A 58 -16.31 -3.23 5.86
CA PRO A 58 -16.49 -4.27 6.86
C PRO A 58 -17.95 -4.26 7.33
N TYR A 59 -18.61 -5.44 7.24
CA TYR A 59 -19.96 -5.68 7.78
C TYR A 59 -20.06 -5.02 9.17
N GLY A 60 -21.18 -4.35 9.43
CA GLY A 60 -21.53 -3.97 10.80
C GLY A 60 -21.39 -5.20 11.70
N ALA A 61 -21.12 -4.98 12.98
CA ALA A 61 -20.94 -6.05 13.93
C ALA A 61 -22.16 -7.01 13.93
N ASP A 62 -22.04 -8.14 13.23
CA ASP A 62 -23.01 -9.21 13.32
C ASP A 62 -22.73 -10.02 14.59
N ALA A 63 -23.82 -10.47 15.22
CA ALA A 63 -23.90 -11.09 16.54
C ALA A 63 -23.13 -12.43 16.73
N SER A 64 -22.23 -12.80 15.83
CA SER A 64 -21.41 -14.02 15.88
C SER A 64 -19.89 -13.76 15.92
N GLY A 65 -19.46 -12.51 16.07
CA GLY A 65 -18.15 -12.17 16.64
C GLY A 65 -16.90 -12.60 15.86
N THR A 66 -17.02 -13.10 14.63
CA THR A 66 -15.84 -13.48 13.82
C THR A 66 -15.96 -12.85 12.45
N SER A 67 -15.48 -11.61 12.34
CA SER A 67 -15.52 -10.85 11.09
C SER A 67 -14.20 -11.00 10.36
N LEU A 68 -14.23 -11.25 9.05
CA LEU A 68 -13.10 -11.00 8.15
C LEU A 68 -12.61 -9.54 8.21
N ALA A 69 -13.41 -8.62 8.78
CA ALA A 69 -12.93 -7.31 9.20
C ALA A 69 -11.78 -7.44 10.19
N GLN A 70 -11.79 -8.35 11.17
CA GLN A 70 -10.65 -8.56 12.07
C GLN A 70 -9.38 -9.05 11.37
N VAL A 71 -9.48 -9.63 10.17
CA VAL A 71 -8.31 -10.09 9.42
C VAL A 71 -7.48 -8.91 8.86
N ARG A 72 -8.09 -7.71 8.73
CA ARG A 72 -7.41 -6.49 8.23
C ARG A 72 -7.72 -5.19 8.99
N SER A 73 -8.70 -5.17 9.89
CA SER A 73 -8.98 -4.05 10.77
C SER A 73 -7.99 -4.11 11.93
N ILE A 74 -6.97 -3.27 11.87
CA ILE A 74 -6.11 -3.06 13.02
C ILE A 74 -6.97 -2.48 14.15
N THR A 75 -6.86 -3.08 15.33
CA THR A 75 -7.37 -2.47 16.56
C THR A 75 -6.61 -1.17 16.75
N GLY A 76 -7.32 -0.04 16.64
CA GLY A 76 -6.75 1.26 16.98
C GLY A 76 -6.12 1.22 18.38
N PRO A 77 -5.10 2.05 18.66
CA PRO A 77 -4.49 2.10 19.98
C PRO A 77 -5.57 2.34 21.05
N SER A 78 -5.39 1.71 22.22
CA SER A 78 -6.35 1.76 23.33
C SER A 78 -6.70 3.21 23.72
N PRO A 79 -7.92 3.47 24.25
CA PRO A 79 -8.40 4.82 24.58
C PRO A 79 -7.58 5.62 25.62
N GLY A 80 -6.52 5.04 26.17
CA GLY A 80 -5.52 5.73 27.00
C GLY A 80 -4.22 6.12 26.29
N ALA A 81 -4.12 5.94 24.96
CA ALA A 81 -2.97 6.42 24.18
C ALA A 81 -3.06 7.94 24.00
N LEU A 82 -2.23 8.67 24.76
CA LEU A 82 -2.36 10.11 24.93
C LEU A 82 -1.98 10.95 23.70
N ASN A 83 -1.23 10.45 22.71
CA ASN A 83 -1.22 11.07 21.38
C ASN A 83 -1.21 10.04 20.23
N ALA A 84 -2.20 10.08 19.35
CA ALA A 84 -2.18 9.33 18.08
C ALA A 84 -1.13 9.86 17.07
N ALA A 85 -0.42 10.92 17.44
CA ALA A 85 0.75 11.51 16.79
C ALA A 85 2.09 11.16 17.50
N ASP A 86 2.11 10.36 18.58
CA ASP A 86 3.28 10.08 19.46
C ASP A 86 4.49 9.37 18.81
N LEU A 87 4.57 9.31 17.48
CA LEU A 87 5.74 8.80 16.77
C LEU A 87 6.31 9.79 15.76
N LEU A 88 5.67 10.95 15.63
CA LEU A 88 6.10 12.08 14.84
C LEU A 88 6.37 13.20 15.84
N VAL A 89 7.64 13.39 16.20
CA VAL A 89 8.00 14.51 17.07
C VAL A 89 7.89 15.77 16.21
N MET A 90 6.85 16.57 16.46
CA MET A 90 6.72 17.90 15.88
C MET A 90 7.91 18.73 16.35
N VAL A 91 8.61 19.36 15.41
CA VAL A 91 9.62 20.38 15.77
C VAL A 91 8.85 21.53 16.43
N GLU A 92 9.23 21.88 17.66
CA GLU A 92 8.52 22.87 18.48
C GLU A 92 8.35 24.21 17.75
N ASP A 93 7.08 24.63 17.55
CA ASP A 93 6.70 26.01 17.27
C ASP A 93 5.44 26.33 18.11
N GLU A 94 5.57 27.25 19.07
CA GLU A 94 4.59 27.59 20.13
C GLU A 94 3.26 28.21 19.65
N SER A 95 2.93 28.15 18.36
CA SER A 95 1.78 28.89 17.84
C SER A 95 1.18 28.28 16.58
N SER A 96 0.30 27.27 16.72
CA SER A 96 -0.78 27.08 15.75
C SER A 96 -1.86 26.12 16.23
N ASN A 97 -2.99 26.70 16.61
CA ASN A 97 -4.23 26.02 16.99
C ASN A 97 -4.99 25.44 15.77
N ASN A 98 -4.27 25.07 14.70
CA ASN A 98 -4.84 24.64 13.43
C ASN A 98 -3.90 23.66 12.70
N GLN A 99 -3.51 22.58 13.37
CA GLN A 99 -2.61 21.58 12.80
C GLN A 99 -3.32 20.80 11.69
N LEU A 100 -2.94 21.07 10.45
CA LEU A 100 -3.28 20.21 9.32
C LEU A 100 -2.73 18.80 9.59
N PRO A 101 -3.46 17.71 9.28
CA PRO A 101 -3.01 16.35 9.50
C PRO A 101 -1.99 15.89 8.43
N VAL A 102 -1.10 16.80 8.06
CA VAL A 102 -0.03 16.62 7.07
C VAL A 102 1.28 16.80 7.80
N PHE A 103 2.22 15.89 7.59
CA PHE A 103 3.54 15.92 8.20
C PHE A 103 4.61 15.71 7.13
N VAL A 104 5.77 16.32 7.31
CA VAL A 104 6.92 16.15 6.40
C VAL A 104 8.18 15.77 7.17
N ALA A 105 8.87 14.75 6.68
CA ALA A 105 10.13 14.27 7.24
C ALA A 105 11.22 14.30 6.16
N CYS A 106 12.43 14.68 6.57
CA CYS A 106 13.61 14.60 5.73
C CYS A 106 14.61 13.66 6.39
N CYS A 107 15.02 12.62 5.68
CA CYS A 107 16.08 11.72 6.11
C CYS A 107 17.44 12.26 5.65
N ASP A 108 18.51 11.81 6.33
CA ASP A 108 19.89 12.18 5.98
C ASP A 108 20.36 11.61 4.65
N ALA A 109 19.79 10.47 4.23
CA ALA A 109 20.16 9.79 3.01
C ALA A 109 18.95 9.13 2.31
N PRO A 110 18.98 8.97 0.98
CA PRO A 110 17.95 8.25 0.23
C PRO A 110 17.71 6.81 0.71
N ALA A 111 18.77 6.12 1.12
CA ALA A 111 18.68 4.75 1.62
C ALA A 111 17.91 4.63 2.95
N ALA A 112 17.79 5.71 3.70
CA ALA A 112 17.08 5.74 4.98
C ALA A 112 15.56 5.93 4.83
N VAL A 113 15.06 6.34 3.65
CA VAL A 113 13.63 6.61 3.42
C VAL A 113 12.78 5.38 3.70
N ILE A 114 13.11 4.22 3.13
CA ILE A 114 12.34 2.98 3.33
C ILE A 114 12.34 2.55 4.81
N PRO A 115 13.49 2.44 5.50
CA PRO A 115 13.53 2.18 6.93
C PRO A 115 12.69 3.16 7.75
N THR A 116 12.80 4.47 7.49
CA THR A 116 12.03 5.51 8.19
C THR A 116 10.54 5.32 8.00
N VAL A 117 10.08 5.14 6.75
CA VAL A 117 8.68 4.90 6.45
C VAL A 117 8.18 3.65 7.16
N PHE A 118 8.90 2.53 7.04
CA PHE A 118 8.49 1.27 7.68
C PHE A 118 8.45 1.37 9.20
N SER A 119 9.36 2.14 9.80
CA SER A 119 9.38 2.38 11.24
C SER A 119 8.07 2.96 11.74
N VAL A 120 7.48 3.90 11.00
CA VAL A 120 6.18 4.49 11.34
C VAL A 120 5.07 3.42 11.40
N TYR A 121 5.02 2.53 10.42
CA TYR A 121 4.00 1.46 10.38
C TYR A 121 4.27 0.38 11.43
N VAL A 122 5.52 -0.04 11.61
CA VAL A 122 5.91 -1.07 12.58
C VAL A 122 5.57 -0.64 14.00
N ARG A 123 5.79 0.62 14.35
CA ARG A 123 5.40 1.18 15.65
C ARG A 123 3.87 1.15 15.86
N ARG A 124 3.09 1.18 14.80
CA ARG A 124 1.62 0.93 14.80
C ARG A 124 1.26 -0.56 14.70
N ARG A 125 2.24 -1.44 14.92
CA ARG A 125 2.11 -2.92 14.92
C ARG A 125 1.55 -3.48 13.61
N ARG A 126 1.86 -2.84 12.49
CA ARG A 126 1.41 -3.30 11.17
C ARG A 126 2.43 -2.99 10.08
N LEU A 127 2.25 -3.63 8.93
CA LEU A 127 2.88 -3.19 7.68
C LEU A 127 1.94 -2.26 6.92
N PRO A 128 2.49 -1.44 6.01
CA PRO A 128 1.69 -0.60 5.14
C PRO A 128 0.90 -1.42 4.11
N GLU A 129 -0.30 -0.95 3.78
CA GLU A 129 -1.05 -1.45 2.64
C GLU A 129 -0.58 -0.77 1.33
N PRO A 130 -0.69 -1.45 0.17
CA PRO A 130 -0.37 -0.84 -1.12
C PRO A 130 -1.18 0.43 -1.43
N SER A 131 -2.34 0.60 -0.80
CA SER A 131 -3.18 1.77 -1.01
C SER A 131 -2.73 3.00 -0.21
N GLU A 132 -1.84 2.81 0.77
CA GLU A 132 -1.39 3.80 1.74
C GLU A 132 -0.04 4.42 1.37
N ILE A 133 0.86 3.68 0.70
CA ILE A 133 2.19 4.19 0.35
C ILE A 133 2.34 4.35 -1.16
N LEU A 134 2.86 5.50 -1.56
CA LEU A 134 3.43 5.74 -2.88
C LEU A 134 4.94 5.94 -2.75
N PHE A 135 5.74 5.04 -3.33
CA PHE A 135 7.18 5.26 -3.51
C PHE A 135 7.41 6.01 -4.80
N CYS A 136 7.84 7.27 -4.70
CA CYS A 136 8.06 8.09 -5.89
C CYS A 136 9.26 7.59 -6.69
N THR A 137 9.15 7.72 -8.01
CA THR A 137 10.22 7.55 -8.99
C THR A 137 10.20 8.75 -9.93
N SER A 138 11.17 8.84 -10.83
CA SER A 138 11.15 9.87 -11.88
C SER A 138 9.96 9.73 -12.84
N ALA A 139 9.35 8.54 -12.91
CA ALA A 139 8.20 8.25 -13.75
C ALA A 139 6.84 8.44 -13.04
N THR A 140 6.84 8.77 -11.75
CA THR A 140 5.60 8.95 -10.98
C THR A 140 4.74 10.05 -11.58
N THR A 141 3.48 9.73 -11.85
CA THR A 141 2.55 10.61 -12.53
C THR A 141 1.81 11.54 -11.56
N ALA A 142 1.26 12.63 -12.10
CA ALA A 142 0.37 13.51 -11.34
C ALA A 142 -0.87 12.78 -10.83
N GLU A 143 -1.39 11.84 -11.62
CA GLU A 143 -2.56 11.04 -11.28
C GLU A 143 -2.30 10.14 -10.05
N GLU A 144 -1.15 9.47 -9.98
CA GLU A 144 -0.80 8.66 -8.81
C GLU A 144 -0.72 9.49 -7.52
N LEU A 145 -0.13 10.69 -7.62
CA LEU A 145 -0.08 11.64 -6.51
C LEU A 145 -1.49 12.08 -6.09
N GLU A 146 -2.32 12.48 -7.06
CA GLU A 146 -3.70 12.91 -6.81
C GLU A 146 -4.54 11.79 -6.20
N LEU A 147 -4.42 10.56 -6.69
CA LEU A 147 -5.15 9.40 -6.17
C LEU A 147 -4.81 9.14 -4.71
N LEU A 148 -3.53 9.25 -4.31
CA LEU A 148 -3.15 9.11 -2.92
C LEU A 148 -3.73 10.24 -2.06
N LEU A 149 -3.68 11.49 -2.53
CA LEU A 149 -4.28 12.63 -1.83
C LEU A 149 -5.79 12.45 -1.64
N ARG A 150 -6.51 11.97 -2.65
CA ARG A 150 -7.95 11.67 -2.57
C ARG A 150 -8.24 10.59 -1.52
N ARG A 151 -7.42 9.53 -1.47
CA ARG A 151 -7.56 8.47 -0.45
C ARG A 151 -7.33 9.01 0.96
N PHE A 152 -6.32 9.85 1.13
CA PHE A 152 -6.04 10.54 2.39
C PHE A 152 -7.23 11.41 2.84
N LEU A 153 -7.78 12.23 1.96
CA LEU A 153 -8.90 13.14 2.27
C LEU A 153 -10.23 12.41 2.52
N GLY A 154 -10.44 11.26 1.89
CA GLY A 154 -11.64 10.43 2.06
C GLY A 154 -11.53 9.38 3.16
N ALA A 155 -10.37 9.23 3.79
CA ALA A 155 -10.03 8.08 4.62
C ALA A 155 -11.05 7.78 5.73
N ARG A 156 -11.52 8.80 6.48
CA ARG A 156 -12.49 8.61 7.56
C ARG A 156 -13.84 8.10 7.05
N ARG A 157 -14.29 8.58 5.88
CA ARG A 157 -15.54 8.11 5.25
C ARG A 157 -15.48 6.61 4.92
N HIS A 158 -14.27 6.10 4.65
CA HIS A 158 -14.03 4.69 4.37
C HIS A 158 -13.49 3.91 5.58
N ARG A 159 -13.73 4.38 6.81
CA ARG A 159 -13.27 3.74 8.08
C ARG A 159 -11.76 3.52 8.17
N ARG A 160 -10.98 4.39 7.53
CA ARG A 160 -9.51 4.42 7.56
C ARG A 160 -8.99 5.63 8.33
N ALA A 161 -9.69 6.03 9.39
CA ALA A 161 -9.31 7.19 10.21
C ALA A 161 -7.89 7.05 10.79
N ASP A 162 -7.52 5.83 11.20
CA ASP A 162 -6.25 5.52 11.86
C ASP A 162 -5.12 5.13 10.89
N HIS A 163 -5.37 5.25 9.58
CA HIS A 163 -4.37 4.92 8.57
C HIS A 163 -3.34 6.06 8.43
N ILE A 164 -2.22 5.77 7.79
CA ILE A 164 -1.27 6.81 7.40
C ILE A 164 -1.13 6.65 5.90
N PHE A 165 -1.28 7.74 5.17
CA PHE A 165 -0.96 7.80 3.76
C PHE A 165 0.42 8.40 3.63
N CYS A 166 1.31 7.78 2.85
CA CYS A 166 2.70 8.17 2.76
C CYS A 166 3.11 8.40 1.31
N ILE A 167 3.71 9.55 1.03
CA ILE A 167 4.44 9.81 -0.21
C ILE A 167 5.93 9.77 0.14
N ALA A 168 6.58 8.67 -0.23
CA ALA A 168 7.98 8.41 0.04
C ALA A 168 8.85 8.75 -1.18
N ASP A 169 10.16 8.92 -0.96
CA ASP A 169 11.14 9.22 -2.01
C ASP A 169 10.85 10.52 -2.79
N LEU A 170 10.32 11.55 -2.12
CA LEU A 170 9.96 12.83 -2.78
C LEU A 170 11.09 13.46 -3.60
N HIS A 171 12.34 13.24 -3.18
CA HIS A 171 13.54 13.70 -3.86
C HIS A 171 13.78 13.06 -5.25
N LYS A 172 13.02 12.03 -5.63
CA LYS A 172 13.03 11.42 -6.97
C LYS A 172 12.02 12.09 -7.92
N LEU A 173 11.06 12.87 -7.39
CA LEU A 173 10.18 13.70 -8.20
C LEU A 173 10.95 14.90 -8.75
N SER A 174 10.65 15.28 -9.99
CA SER A 174 11.13 16.54 -10.57
C SER A 174 10.60 17.74 -9.79
N TYR A 175 11.29 18.87 -9.92
CA TYR A 175 10.85 20.14 -9.32
C TYR A 175 9.38 20.47 -9.67
N THR A 176 9.01 20.32 -10.94
CA THR A 176 7.65 20.58 -11.42
C THR A 176 6.61 19.67 -10.77
N GLN A 177 6.92 18.38 -10.60
CA GLN A 177 6.04 17.44 -9.89
C GLN A 177 5.91 17.79 -8.40
N GLN A 178 6.97 18.28 -7.76
CA GLN A 178 6.89 18.73 -6.37
C GLN A 178 6.05 19.99 -6.22
N CYS A 179 6.15 20.97 -7.14
CA CYS A 179 5.25 22.14 -7.17
C CYS A 179 3.80 21.68 -7.30
N LEU A 180 3.54 20.82 -8.29
CA LEU A 180 2.21 20.29 -8.55
C LEU A 180 1.63 19.57 -7.33
N LEU A 181 2.44 18.75 -6.64
CA LEU A 181 2.01 18.06 -5.42
C LEU A 181 1.56 19.05 -4.34
N VAL A 182 2.36 20.10 -4.08
CA VAL A 182 2.03 21.11 -3.06
C VAL A 182 0.78 21.89 -3.44
N ASP A 183 0.66 22.29 -4.70
CA ASP A 183 -0.50 23.04 -5.20
C ASP A 183 -1.78 22.19 -5.16
N MET A 184 -1.70 20.93 -5.59
CA MET A 184 -2.80 19.96 -5.48
C MET A 184 -3.21 19.77 -4.03
N LEU A 185 -2.26 19.57 -3.11
CA LEU A 185 -2.55 19.40 -1.69
C LEU A 185 -3.29 20.62 -1.12
N ARG A 186 -2.77 21.83 -1.36
CA ARG A 186 -3.40 23.08 -0.90
C ARG A 186 -4.79 23.27 -1.49
N SER A 187 -4.93 23.07 -2.80
CA SER A 187 -6.22 23.18 -3.49
C SER A 187 -7.25 22.21 -2.93
N ARG A 188 -6.87 20.94 -2.72
CA ARG A 188 -7.78 19.91 -2.23
C ARG A 188 -8.14 20.09 -0.76
N LEU A 189 -7.18 20.54 0.07
CA LEU A 189 -7.47 20.91 1.46
C LEU A 189 -8.44 22.10 1.54
N HIS A 190 -8.31 23.08 0.65
CA HIS A 190 -9.23 24.21 0.56
C HIS A 190 -10.63 23.79 0.07
N GLU A 191 -10.71 22.89 -0.90
CA GLU A 191 -11.97 22.43 -1.51
C GLU A 191 -12.76 21.47 -0.60
N TYR A 192 -12.08 20.50 0.03
CA TYR A 192 -12.72 19.41 0.77
C TYR A 192 -12.59 19.50 2.29
N GLY A 193 -11.73 20.40 2.80
CA GLY A 193 -11.41 20.48 4.22
C GLY A 193 -10.64 19.27 4.74
N THR A 194 -10.59 19.12 6.07
CA THR A 194 -9.84 18.05 6.77
C THR A 194 -10.74 17.13 7.60
N ASP A 195 -12.05 17.38 7.65
CA ASP A 195 -12.99 16.64 8.53
C ASP A 195 -13.00 15.13 8.23
N SER A 196 -12.89 14.77 6.96
CA SER A 196 -12.87 13.38 6.48
C SER A 196 -11.45 12.82 6.31
N ALA A 197 -10.42 13.63 6.53
CA ALA A 197 -9.03 13.27 6.27
C ALA A 197 -8.43 12.41 7.40
N SER A 198 -7.49 11.54 7.04
CA SER A 198 -6.63 10.84 8.00
C SER A 198 -5.27 11.54 8.10
N THR A 199 -4.16 10.84 8.31
CA THR A 199 -2.80 11.40 8.38
C THR A 199 -2.08 11.25 7.04
N LEU A 200 -1.46 12.32 6.56
CA LEU A 200 -0.55 12.31 5.40
C LEU A 200 0.89 12.53 5.85
N LEU A 201 1.80 11.67 5.41
CA LEU A 201 3.23 11.76 5.66
C LEU A 201 4.00 11.91 4.35
N LEU A 202 4.83 12.92 4.26
CA LEU A 202 5.71 13.21 3.14
C LEU A 202 7.15 12.91 3.56
N VAL A 203 7.86 12.01 2.88
CA VAL A 203 9.24 11.63 3.25
C VAL A 203 10.21 11.88 2.09
N ALA A 204 11.20 12.74 2.35
CA ALA A 204 12.31 12.99 1.44
C ALA A 204 13.59 12.34 1.97
N GLY A 205 14.46 11.88 1.07
CA GLY A 205 15.78 11.35 1.38
C GLY A 205 16.93 12.33 1.10
N LYS A 206 16.59 13.56 0.73
CA LYS A 206 17.52 14.66 0.47
C LYS A 206 16.94 15.94 1.04
N PRO A 207 17.76 16.83 1.61
CA PRO A 207 17.30 18.12 2.08
C PRO A 207 16.95 19.06 0.90
N ARG A 208 16.43 20.24 1.24
CA ARG A 208 16.15 21.36 0.31
C ARG A 208 15.22 21.02 -0.85
N GLN A 209 14.33 20.04 -0.66
CA GLN A 209 13.26 19.76 -1.61
C GLN A 209 12.18 20.83 -1.47
N LEU A 210 11.55 21.22 -2.58
CA LEU A 210 10.50 22.23 -2.56
C LEU A 210 9.36 21.82 -1.63
N ALA A 211 8.89 20.57 -1.75
CA ALA A 211 7.79 20.06 -0.92
C ALA A 211 8.12 20.11 0.58
N VAL A 212 9.37 19.82 0.95
CA VAL A 212 9.85 19.88 2.34
C VAL A 212 9.88 21.32 2.84
N ASN A 213 10.40 22.25 2.04
CA ASN A 213 10.47 23.66 2.42
C ASN A 213 9.07 24.29 2.52
N ALA A 214 8.18 23.97 1.57
CA ALA A 214 6.83 24.50 1.49
C ALA A 214 5.91 24.04 2.64
N LEU A 215 6.25 22.91 3.27
CA LEU A 215 5.54 22.30 4.39
C LEU A 215 6.39 22.29 5.67
N SER A 216 7.35 23.21 5.78
CA SER A 216 8.31 23.24 6.90
C SER A 216 7.64 23.44 8.26
N SER A 217 6.50 24.11 8.33
CA SER A 217 5.70 24.22 9.57
C SER A 217 5.00 22.91 9.98
N GLN A 218 5.07 21.88 9.14
CA GLN A 218 4.62 20.52 9.41
C GLN A 218 5.80 19.54 9.56
N ALA A 219 7.03 20.06 9.74
CA ALA A 219 8.21 19.23 9.83
C ALA A 219 8.20 18.37 11.09
N VAL A 220 8.52 17.09 10.91
CA VAL A 220 8.60 16.09 11.99
C VAL A 220 9.90 15.32 11.88
N GLU A 221 10.47 15.00 13.03
CA GLU A 221 11.59 14.08 13.12
C GLU A 221 11.10 12.65 13.30
N ILE A 222 11.56 11.75 12.44
CA ILE A 222 11.21 10.34 12.48
C ILE A 222 12.50 9.54 12.47
N PRO A 223 13.06 9.22 13.65
CA PRO A 223 14.21 8.34 13.71
C PRO A 223 13.80 6.95 13.20
N PRO A 224 14.59 6.32 12.31
CA PRO A 224 14.34 4.94 11.92
C PRO A 224 14.51 4.04 13.15
N LEU A 225 13.71 2.97 13.22
CA LEU A 225 13.93 1.88 14.16
C LEU A 225 15.25 1.18 13.84
N GLU A 226 15.82 0.56 14.87
CA GLU A 226 17.02 -0.27 14.70
C GLU A 226 16.78 -1.35 13.64
N PRO A 227 17.77 -1.64 12.77
CA PRO A 227 17.60 -2.61 11.67
C PRO A 227 17.13 -3.99 12.14
N GLU A 228 17.55 -4.41 13.34
CA GLU A 228 17.14 -5.68 13.93
C GLU A 228 15.65 -5.71 14.30
N GLU A 229 15.10 -4.59 14.78
CA GLU A 229 13.69 -4.48 15.13
C GLU A 229 12.82 -4.44 13.87
N LEU A 230 13.21 -3.65 12.86
CA LEU A 230 12.54 -3.64 11.56
C LEU A 230 12.54 -5.03 10.93
N ARG A 231 13.69 -5.72 10.98
CA ARG A 231 13.80 -7.08 10.46
C ARG A 231 12.84 -8.03 11.18
N ARG A 232 12.82 -8.02 12.52
CA ARG A 232 11.90 -8.85 13.30
C ARG A 232 10.44 -8.59 12.95
N ALA A 233 10.05 -7.32 12.84
CA ALA A 233 8.68 -6.93 12.51
C ALA A 233 8.29 -7.37 11.08
N CYS A 234 9.17 -7.14 10.10
CA CYS A 234 8.95 -7.61 8.73
C CYS A 234 8.87 -9.14 8.68
N GLU A 235 9.77 -9.86 9.34
CA GLU A 235 9.73 -11.33 9.40
C GLU A 235 8.43 -11.86 10.02
N ALA A 236 7.96 -11.23 11.10
CA ALA A 236 6.68 -11.60 11.71
C ALA A 236 5.50 -11.37 10.76
N ALA A 237 5.48 -10.23 10.07
CA ALA A 237 4.43 -9.92 9.11
C ALA A 237 4.49 -10.84 7.86
N PHE A 238 5.67 -11.17 7.36
CA PHE A 238 5.82 -12.13 6.26
C PHE A 238 5.35 -13.54 6.66
N ARG A 239 5.55 -13.97 7.91
CA ARG A 239 4.98 -15.24 8.39
C ARG A 239 3.45 -15.23 8.44
N LEU A 240 2.85 -14.08 8.75
CA LEU A 240 1.39 -13.93 8.84
C LEU A 240 0.73 -13.80 7.45
N TYR A 241 1.32 -12.99 6.56
CA TYR A 241 0.70 -12.59 5.30
C TYR A 241 1.40 -13.13 4.04
N GLY A 242 2.69 -13.44 4.14
CA GLY A 242 3.56 -13.76 3.00
C GLY A 242 3.69 -15.24 2.69
N ALA A 243 2.89 -16.12 3.31
CA ALA A 243 3.07 -17.57 3.21
C ALA A 243 4.55 -17.97 3.48
N ASP A 244 5.10 -18.92 2.71
CA ASP A 244 6.50 -19.37 2.85
C ASP A 244 7.49 -18.52 2.04
N THR A 245 7.41 -17.19 2.17
CA THR A 245 8.34 -16.26 1.49
C THR A 245 9.69 -16.22 2.22
N ARG A 246 10.79 -16.45 1.49
CA ARG A 246 12.15 -16.47 2.05
C ARG A 246 13.14 -15.75 1.15
N ALA A 247 14.10 -15.05 1.76
CA ALA A 247 15.25 -14.48 1.07
C ALA A 247 16.50 -15.35 1.33
N VAL A 248 17.17 -15.79 0.26
CA VAL A 248 18.42 -16.55 0.34
C VAL A 248 19.55 -15.67 -0.18
N ALA A 249 20.41 -15.21 0.71
CA ALA A 249 21.55 -14.36 0.40
C ALA A 249 22.87 -15.04 0.78
N SER A 250 23.96 -14.66 0.12
CA SER A 250 25.32 -15.09 0.46
C SER A 250 26.29 -13.95 0.20
N VAL A 251 27.31 -13.83 1.06
CA VAL A 251 28.35 -12.79 0.95
C VAL A 251 29.27 -13.04 -0.24
N ILE A 252 29.43 -14.31 -0.63
CA ILE A 252 30.27 -14.71 -1.77
C ILE A 252 29.45 -15.11 -2.99
N ASN A 253 30.01 -14.84 -4.18
CA ASN A 253 29.55 -15.43 -5.42
C ASN A 253 29.85 -16.93 -5.42
N GLY A 254 28.97 -17.74 -6.01
CA GLY A 254 29.12 -19.20 -5.99
C GLY A 254 28.81 -19.88 -4.65
N GLY A 255 28.32 -19.16 -3.63
CA GLY A 255 27.97 -19.73 -2.31
C GLY A 255 26.75 -20.65 -2.27
N GLY A 256 26.35 -21.26 -3.40
CA GLY A 256 25.30 -22.28 -3.43
C GLY A 256 23.85 -21.78 -3.34
N LYS A 257 23.56 -20.47 -3.42
CA LYS A 257 22.19 -19.90 -3.28
C LYS A 257 21.14 -20.61 -4.14
N THR A 258 21.42 -20.76 -5.44
CA THR A 258 20.50 -21.40 -6.39
C THR A 258 20.31 -22.89 -6.08
N GLN A 259 21.41 -23.58 -5.75
CA GLN A 259 21.37 -25.00 -5.40
C GLN A 259 20.60 -25.24 -4.10
N HIS A 260 20.74 -24.34 -3.12
CA HIS A 260 19.99 -24.37 -1.88
C HIS A 260 18.47 -24.28 -2.12
N ILE A 261 18.04 -23.34 -2.98
CA ILE A 261 16.61 -23.21 -3.34
C ILE A 261 16.11 -24.46 -4.07
N GLN A 262 16.86 -24.96 -5.05
CA GLN A 262 16.49 -26.16 -5.80
C GLN A 262 16.42 -27.41 -4.91
N ALA A 263 17.34 -27.57 -3.97
CA ALA A 263 17.33 -28.67 -3.01
C ALA A 263 16.09 -28.62 -2.11
N GLN A 264 15.68 -27.43 -1.65
CA GLN A 264 14.43 -27.28 -0.88
C GLN A 264 13.19 -27.65 -1.70
N VAL A 265 13.12 -27.19 -2.95
CA VAL A 265 12.00 -27.54 -3.86
C VAL A 265 11.94 -29.04 -4.09
N ALA A 266 13.08 -29.68 -4.43
CA ALA A 266 13.15 -31.11 -4.66
C ALA A 266 12.74 -31.92 -3.41
N ALA A 267 13.17 -31.49 -2.21
CA ALA A 267 12.78 -32.14 -0.97
C ALA A 267 11.27 -32.03 -0.69
N ARG A 268 10.62 -30.91 -1.05
CA ARG A 268 9.17 -30.75 -0.94
C ARG A 268 8.41 -31.61 -1.95
N GLN A 269 8.88 -31.65 -3.20
CA GLN A 269 8.32 -32.52 -4.24
C GLN A 269 8.42 -34.00 -3.87
N ALA A 270 9.56 -34.42 -3.27
CA ALA A 270 9.74 -35.79 -2.78
C ALA A 270 8.77 -36.18 -1.66
N ARG A 271 8.22 -35.21 -0.91
CA ARG A 271 7.16 -35.43 0.07
C ARG A 271 5.74 -35.45 -0.53
N GLY A 272 5.63 -35.40 -1.86
CA GLY A 272 4.35 -35.41 -2.57
C GLY A 272 3.66 -34.04 -2.68
N GLU A 273 4.35 -32.94 -2.37
CA GLU A 273 3.79 -31.59 -2.55
C GLU A 273 3.74 -31.24 -4.06
N ALA A 274 2.56 -30.91 -4.59
CA ALA A 274 2.35 -30.51 -5.98
C ALA A 274 2.89 -29.07 -6.22
N LEU A 275 4.21 -28.94 -6.30
CA LEU A 275 4.92 -27.66 -6.45
C LEU A 275 5.47 -27.48 -7.86
N ALA A 276 5.08 -26.38 -8.50
CA ALA A 276 5.71 -25.88 -9.72
C ALA A 276 6.86 -24.92 -9.36
N TYR A 277 8.02 -25.11 -10.01
CA TYR A 277 9.17 -24.22 -9.86
C TYR A 277 9.34 -23.35 -11.10
N ALA A 278 9.30 -22.03 -10.92
CA ALA A 278 9.60 -21.06 -11.94
C ALA A 278 10.79 -20.19 -11.52
N LYS A 279 11.79 -20.08 -12.39
CA LYS A 279 12.96 -19.24 -12.16
C LYS A 279 12.82 -17.94 -12.95
N VAL A 280 12.62 -16.82 -12.25
CA VAL A 280 12.62 -15.48 -12.85
C VAL A 280 14.00 -14.85 -12.62
N MET A 281 14.70 -14.54 -13.71
CA MET A 281 16.01 -13.88 -13.64
C MET A 281 15.83 -12.36 -13.71
N LEU A 282 16.23 -11.66 -12.67
CA LEU A 282 16.28 -10.19 -12.67
C LEU A 282 17.70 -9.74 -13.06
N ARG A 283 17.80 -8.94 -14.14
CA ARG A 283 19.02 -8.28 -14.65
C ARG A 283 18.90 -6.74 -14.57
N GLU A 284 19.96 -6.00 -14.80
CA GLU A 284 20.04 -4.56 -14.47
C GLU A 284 19.20 -3.56 -15.31
N PRO A 285 18.41 -3.97 -16.32
CA PRO A 285 17.25 -3.16 -16.69
C PRO A 285 15.93 -3.89 -16.42
N SER A 286 15.83 -4.69 -15.36
CA SER A 286 14.55 -5.28 -14.95
C SER A 286 13.68 -4.18 -14.36
N SER A 287 12.64 -3.81 -15.11
CA SER A 287 11.59 -2.94 -14.59
C SER A 287 10.61 -3.75 -13.74
N GLU A 288 9.85 -3.05 -12.89
CA GLU A 288 8.73 -3.63 -12.15
C GLU A 288 7.75 -4.33 -13.11
N ALA A 289 7.48 -3.74 -14.28
CA ALA A 289 6.63 -4.33 -15.31
C ALA A 289 7.18 -5.66 -15.84
N SER A 290 8.50 -5.79 -16.02
CA SER A 290 9.13 -7.05 -16.43
C SER A 290 8.99 -8.13 -15.36
N LEU A 291 9.14 -7.77 -14.08
CA LEU A 291 8.93 -8.70 -12.96
C LEU A 291 7.47 -9.15 -12.89
N VAL A 292 6.51 -8.22 -12.96
CA VAL A 292 5.07 -8.55 -12.94
C VAL A 292 4.70 -9.44 -14.12
N SER A 293 5.16 -9.10 -15.32
CA SER A 293 4.93 -9.92 -16.53
C SER A 293 5.49 -11.34 -16.37
N ALA A 294 6.70 -11.48 -15.82
CA ALA A 294 7.31 -12.78 -15.57
C ALA A 294 6.53 -13.60 -14.52
N LEU A 295 6.06 -12.96 -13.45
CA LEU A 295 5.25 -13.61 -12.42
C LEU A 295 3.87 -14.04 -12.95
N LEU A 296 3.21 -13.19 -13.75
CA LEU A 296 1.93 -13.52 -14.38
C LEU A 296 2.09 -14.64 -15.40
N GLY A 297 3.17 -14.64 -16.18
CA GLY A 297 3.51 -15.70 -17.13
C GLY A 297 3.75 -17.04 -16.43
N ALA A 298 4.50 -17.05 -15.32
CA ALA A 298 4.74 -18.24 -14.52
C ALA A 298 3.44 -18.84 -13.95
N ARG A 299 2.48 -18.00 -13.56
CA ARG A 299 1.17 -18.43 -13.03
C ARG A 299 0.29 -19.10 -14.08
N ARG A 300 0.35 -18.65 -15.34
CA ARG A 300 -0.40 -19.26 -16.46
C ARG A 300 0.10 -20.68 -16.76
N LEU A 301 1.41 -20.90 -16.69
CA LEU A 301 2.01 -22.23 -16.90
C LEU A 301 1.63 -23.24 -15.80
N SER A 302 1.31 -22.79 -14.59
CA SER A 302 0.82 -23.67 -13.50
C SER A 302 -0.68 -23.98 -13.56
N GLY A 303 -1.48 -23.21 -14.34
CA GLY A 303 -2.93 -23.38 -14.44
C GLY A 303 -3.39 -24.34 -15.55
N ASP A 304 -2.50 -24.67 -16.50
CA ASP A 304 -2.82 -25.50 -17.66
C ASP A 304 -2.63 -27.02 -17.43
N GLY A 305 -2.55 -27.42 -16.16
CA GLY A 305 -2.42 -28.82 -15.72
C GLY A 305 -3.72 -29.61 -15.73
N ARG A 306 -4.57 -29.46 -16.76
CA ARG A 306 -5.60 -30.45 -17.11
C ARG A 306 -5.18 -31.19 -18.37
N GLY A 307 -4.31 -32.18 -18.17
CA GLY A 307 -4.19 -33.38 -19.00
C GLY A 307 -4.54 -34.58 -18.13
#